data_AF-I4ISP5-F1
#
_entry.id   AF-I4ISP5-F1
#
_cell.length_a   1.000
_cell.length_b   1.000
_cell.length_c   1.000
_cell.angle_alpha   90.00
_cell.angle_beta   90.00
_cell.angle_gamma   90.00
#
_symmetry.space_group_name_H-M   'P 1'
#
loop_
_entity.id
_entity.type
_entity.pdbx_description
1 polymer ?
#
loop_
_entity_poly.entity_id
_entity_poly.type
_entity_poly.pdbx_seq_one_letter_code
_entity_poly.pdbx_strand_id
1 'polypeptide(L)'
;MAEPQTTTEYNPLGKLLGVLALLAAGLYFTGWTYRWTYFSFFQLEVTTLNLPGESFYLAAFQTFFGEPLAFLRTILVLGVTVLAILVTLHWGQKWGSKYLRRLPFTFNEAQTKILNFLASLLNELIIVLFILTALFWLARWQAQADAWKDAVNETSSLPVVTLLMSKNAPLGRKLDNPLDNPTDLRIIGDRKAYDRLLGEELTDLSDPNKPRVWRLLLKGDGYAYIFPALPKKDSRLTIPVAIVYEKDNGVQLTILNASPSPQ
;
A
#
# COMPACT_ATOMS: atom_id res chain seq x y z
N MET A 1 51.82 -34.59 -0.32
CA MET A 1 51.39 -33.20 -0.10
C MET A 1 49.89 -33.23 0.11
N ALA A 2 49.43 -33.01 1.34
CA ALA A 2 48.00 -32.97 1.66
C ALA A 2 47.48 -31.56 1.35
N GLU A 3 46.40 -31.46 0.57
CA GLU A 3 45.68 -30.20 0.37
C GLU A 3 45.12 -29.71 1.71
N PRO A 4 45.22 -28.41 2.02
CA PRO A 4 44.61 -27.87 3.22
C PRO A 4 43.08 -27.92 3.06
N GLN A 5 42.44 -28.79 3.83
CA GLN A 5 40.99 -28.78 4.01
C GLN A 5 40.61 -27.44 4.63
N THR A 6 40.06 -26.53 3.83
CA THR A 6 39.40 -25.32 4.33
C THR A 6 38.08 -25.75 4.94
N THR A 7 38.11 -26.14 6.22
CA THR A 7 36.90 -26.30 7.01
C THR A 7 36.22 -24.95 7.04
N THR A 8 35.13 -24.80 6.29
CA THR A 8 34.29 -23.60 6.31
C THR A 8 33.74 -23.49 7.74
N GLU A 9 34.34 -22.62 8.55
CA GLU A 9 33.96 -22.43 9.95
C GLU A 9 32.48 -22.02 9.98
N TYR A 10 31.63 -22.89 10.53
CA TYR A 10 30.21 -22.65 10.62
C TYR A 10 29.98 -21.43 11.51
N ASN A 11 29.63 -20.29 10.92
CA ASN A 11 29.32 -19.06 11.64
C ASN A 11 27.79 -18.92 11.82
N PRO A 12 27.20 -19.42 12.93
CA PRO A 12 25.76 -19.36 13.16
C PRO A 12 25.25 -17.92 13.30
N LEU A 13 26.05 -17.01 13.86
CA LEU A 13 25.67 -15.62 14.06
C LEU A 13 25.53 -14.88 12.72
N GLY A 14 26.45 -15.12 11.80
CA GLY A 14 26.36 -14.57 10.44
C GLY A 14 25.10 -15.06 9.70
N LYS A 15 24.74 -16.34 9.84
CA LYS A 15 23.51 -16.89 9.26
C LYS A 15 22.26 -16.30 9.90
N LEU A 16 22.23 -16.16 11.22
CA LEU A 16 21.12 -15.53 11.94
C LEU A 16 20.92 -14.08 11.47
N LEU A 17 22.00 -13.29 11.40
CA LEU A 17 21.95 -11.91 10.93
C LEU A 17 21.44 -11.82 9.48
N GLY A 18 21.87 -12.73 8.60
CA GLY A 18 21.36 -12.81 7.23
C GLY A 18 19.85 -13.08 7.18
N VAL A 19 19.36 -14.02 7.98
CA VAL A 19 17.92 -14.31 8.07
C VAL A 19 17.15 -13.12 8.62
N LEU A 20 17.66 -12.46 9.67
CA LEU A 20 17.03 -11.27 10.25
C LEU A 20 16.98 -10.11 9.26
N ALA A 21 18.04 -9.89 8.49
CA ALA A 21 18.08 -8.87 7.45
C ALA A 21 17.06 -9.14 6.34
N LEU A 22 16.96 -10.40 5.87
CA LEU A 22 15.95 -10.80 4.88
C LEU A 22 14.52 -10.66 5.42
N LEU A 23 14.31 -11.02 6.69
CA LEU A 23 13.01 -10.84 7.35
C LEU A 23 12.65 -9.36 7.43
N ALA A 24 13.57 -8.50 7.88
CA ALA A 24 13.34 -7.06 7.96
C ALA A 24 13.03 -6.47 6.57
N ALA A 25 13.78 -6.86 5.53
CA ALA A 25 13.52 -6.43 4.17
C ALA A 25 12.13 -6.88 3.66
N GLY A 26 11.77 -8.14 3.90
CA GLY A 26 10.46 -8.68 3.53
C GLY A 26 9.30 -8.01 4.26
N LEU A 27 9.47 -7.74 5.57
CA LEU A 27 8.49 -6.99 6.36
C LEU A 27 8.35 -5.56 5.85
N TYR A 28 9.46 -4.86 5.61
CA TYR A 28 9.42 -3.50 5.08
C TYR A 28 8.74 -3.44 3.71
N PHE A 29 9.07 -4.36 2.80
CA PHE A 29 8.42 -4.47 1.49
C PHE A 29 6.90 -4.70 1.60
N THR A 30 6.49 -5.59 2.50
CA THR A 30 5.06 -5.88 2.78
C THR A 30 4.36 -4.64 3.32
N GLY A 31 4.98 -3.98 4.31
CA GLY A 31 4.48 -2.75 4.92
C GLY A 31 4.34 -1.60 3.95
N TRP A 32 5.35 -1.40 3.09
CA TRP A 32 5.34 -0.43 2.00
C TRP A 32 4.18 -0.69 1.04
N THR A 33 4.03 -1.93 0.57
CA THR A 33 2.95 -2.32 -0.34
C THR A 33 1.57 -2.12 0.30
N TYR A 34 1.44 -2.46 1.59
CA TYR A 34 0.21 -2.24 2.34
C TYR A 34 -0.14 -0.75 2.38
N ARG A 35 0.79 0.11 2.83
CA ARG A 35 0.57 1.55 2.99
C ARG A 35 0.29 2.21 1.64
N TRP A 36 1.07 1.85 0.63
CA TRP A 36 0.86 2.31 -0.73
C TRP A 36 -0.55 1.98 -1.22
N THR A 37 -1.01 0.75 -1.05
CA THR A 37 -2.36 0.33 -1.45
C THR A 37 -3.45 1.04 -0.64
N TYR A 38 -3.28 1.10 0.68
CA TYR A 38 -4.26 1.70 1.59
C TYR A 38 -4.46 3.19 1.29
N PHE A 39 -3.38 3.96 1.16
CA PHE A 39 -3.49 5.40 0.87
C PHE A 39 -3.90 5.67 -0.58
N SER A 40 -3.47 4.84 -1.54
CA SER A 40 -3.92 4.95 -2.93
C SER A 40 -5.43 4.75 -3.07
N PHE A 41 -6.06 3.95 -2.19
CA PHE A 41 -7.52 3.84 -2.13
C PHE A 41 -8.21 5.19 -1.87
N PHE A 42 -7.59 6.01 -1.02
CA PHE A 42 -7.99 7.39 -0.74
C PHE A 42 -7.33 8.42 -1.67
N GLN A 43 -6.70 7.98 -2.77
CA GLN A 43 -6.04 8.84 -3.77
C GLN A 43 -4.87 9.66 -3.18
N LEU A 44 -4.30 9.20 -2.07
CA LEU A 44 -3.11 9.79 -1.49
C LEU A 44 -1.87 9.00 -1.90
N GLU A 45 -0.86 9.70 -2.40
CA GLU A 45 0.42 9.11 -2.70
C GLU A 45 1.23 8.94 -1.41
N VAL A 46 1.62 7.71 -1.08
CA VAL A 46 2.34 7.43 0.17
C VAL A 46 3.65 8.21 0.29
N THR A 47 4.28 8.53 -0.85
CA THR A 47 5.53 9.30 -0.95
C THR A 47 5.37 10.78 -0.60
N THR A 48 4.15 11.31 -0.66
CA THR A 48 3.86 12.71 -0.25
C THR A 48 3.48 12.79 1.22
N LEU A 49 3.30 11.65 1.90
CA LEU A 49 2.95 11.58 3.32
C LEU A 49 4.22 11.39 4.14
N ASN A 50 4.41 12.21 5.18
CA ASN A 50 5.52 12.04 6.12
C ASN A 50 5.18 10.96 7.15
N LEU A 51 5.31 9.70 6.73
CA LEU A 51 5.08 8.55 7.60
C LEU A 51 6.40 8.11 8.26
N PRO A 52 6.41 7.85 9.58
CA PRO A 52 7.60 7.33 10.24
C PRO A 52 7.94 5.93 9.73
N GLY A 53 9.23 5.59 9.65
CA GLY A 53 9.72 4.33 9.09
C GLY A 53 9.16 3.09 9.81
N GLU A 54 8.93 3.20 11.12
CA GLU A 54 8.36 2.18 11.98
C GLU A 54 6.93 1.81 11.57
N SER A 55 6.18 2.76 11.01
CA SER A 55 4.79 2.56 10.60
C SER A 55 4.62 1.54 9.47
N PHE A 56 5.67 1.31 8.68
CA PHE A 56 5.70 0.30 7.62
C PHE A 56 5.80 -1.10 8.23
N TYR A 57 6.66 -1.31 9.23
CA TYR A 57 6.73 -2.59 9.92
C TYR A 57 5.41 -2.92 10.63
N LEU A 58 4.77 -1.95 11.28
CA LEU A 58 3.44 -2.14 11.88
C LEU A 58 2.37 -2.53 10.84
N ALA A 59 2.41 -1.94 9.65
CA ALA A 59 1.51 -2.30 8.55
C ALA A 59 1.77 -3.74 8.04
N ALA A 60 3.02 -4.19 8.05
CA ALA A 60 3.35 -5.59 7.75
C ALA A 60 2.76 -6.53 8.80
N PHE A 61 2.87 -6.19 10.09
CA PHE A 61 2.21 -6.96 11.15
C PHE A 61 0.70 -7.03 10.98
N GLN A 62 0.06 -5.90 10.66
CA GLN A 62 -1.37 -5.85 10.33
C GLN A 62 -1.73 -6.77 9.17
N THR A 63 -0.86 -6.88 8.15
CA THR A 63 -1.06 -7.78 7.00
C THR A 63 -1.16 -9.24 7.42
N PHE A 64 -0.32 -9.69 8.34
CA PHE A 64 -0.26 -11.10 8.74
C PHE A 64 -1.17 -11.45 9.92
N PHE A 65 -1.44 -10.49 10.81
CA PHE A 65 -2.06 -10.74 12.11
C PHE A 65 -3.24 -9.82 12.43
N GLY A 66 -3.63 -8.91 11.54
CA GLY A 66 -4.68 -7.92 11.80
C GLY A 66 -6.07 -8.52 12.06
N GLU A 67 -6.39 -9.64 11.40
CA GLU A 67 -7.63 -10.39 11.61
C GLU A 67 -7.36 -11.91 11.64
N PRO A 68 -8.13 -12.72 12.40
CA PRO A 68 -7.93 -14.17 12.45
C PRO A 68 -7.97 -14.87 11.07
N LEU A 69 -8.82 -14.37 10.16
CA LEU A 69 -8.89 -14.84 8.78
C LEU A 69 -7.67 -14.44 7.95
N ALA A 70 -7.03 -13.30 8.25
CA ALA A 70 -5.81 -12.86 7.59
C ALA A 70 -4.64 -13.80 7.90
N PHE A 71 -4.57 -14.29 9.15
CA PHE A 71 -3.58 -15.28 9.55
C PHE A 71 -3.72 -16.61 8.77
N LEU A 72 -4.95 -17.14 8.67
CA LEU A 72 -5.23 -18.36 7.89
C LEU A 72 -4.91 -18.17 6.40
N ARG A 73 -5.29 -17.02 5.83
CA ARG A 73 -4.98 -16.66 4.44
C ARG A 73 -3.47 -16.59 4.21
N THR A 74 -2.72 -16.03 5.16
CA THR A 74 -1.26 -15.97 5.11
C THR A 74 -0.66 -17.37 5.04
N ILE A 75 -1.07 -18.28 5.93
CA ILE A 75 -0.60 -19.67 5.91
C ILE A 75 -0.89 -20.34 4.55
N LEU A 76 -2.11 -20.16 4.03
CA LEU A 76 -2.51 -20.73 2.75
C LEU A 76 -1.64 -20.19 1.61
N VAL A 77 -1.48 -18.87 1.51
CA VAL A 77 -0.69 -18.23 0.45
C VAL A 77 0.78 -18.65 0.55
N LEU A 78 1.35 -18.74 1.74
CA LEU A 78 2.72 -19.23 1.92
C LEU A 78 2.84 -20.70 1.47
N GLY A 79 1.88 -21.56 1.85
CA GLY A 79 1.84 -22.96 1.40
C GLY A 79 1.76 -23.10 -0.13
N VAL A 80 0.88 -22.32 -0.76
CA VAL A 80 0.75 -22.28 -2.24
C VAL A 80 2.03 -21.75 -2.87
N THR A 81 2.68 -20.75 -2.28
CA THR A 81 3.94 -20.18 -2.78
C THR A 81 5.06 -21.19 -2.73
N VAL A 82 5.19 -21.93 -1.63
CA VAL A 82 6.17 -23.02 -1.51
C VAL A 82 5.91 -24.10 -2.57
N LEU A 83 4.66 -24.52 -2.75
CA LEU A 83 4.30 -25.48 -3.78
C LEU A 83 4.64 -24.96 -5.19
N ALA A 84 4.32 -23.70 -5.49
CA ALA A 84 4.60 -23.07 -6.77
C ALA A 84 6.11 -23.00 -7.05
N ILE A 85 6.92 -22.67 -6.04
CA ILE A 85 8.38 -22.69 -6.13
C ILE A 85 8.87 -24.10 -6.46
N LEU A 86 8.43 -25.12 -5.70
CA LEU A 86 8.86 -26.50 -5.90
C LEU A 86 8.53 -27.01 -7.31
N VAL A 87 7.30 -26.75 -7.77
CA VAL A 87 6.85 -27.14 -9.12
C VAL A 87 7.66 -26.40 -10.19
N THR A 88 7.85 -25.09 -10.04
CA THR A 88 8.60 -24.28 -11.01
C THR A 88 10.05 -24.73 -11.12
N LEU A 89 10.73 -24.98 -9.99
CA LEU A 89 12.11 -25.46 -9.98
C LEU A 89 12.22 -26.88 -10.56
N HIS A 90 11.29 -27.78 -10.20
CA HIS A 90 11.27 -29.14 -10.73
C HIS A 90 11.11 -29.17 -12.26
N TRP A 91 10.18 -28.38 -12.80
CA TRP A 91 10.02 -28.25 -14.24
C TRP A 91 11.19 -27.52 -14.90
N GLY A 92 11.70 -26.45 -14.29
CA GLY A 92 12.87 -25.71 -14.78
C GLY A 92 14.09 -26.62 -14.96
N GLN A 93 14.38 -27.49 -13.99
CA GLN A 93 15.47 -28.47 -14.08
C GLN A 93 15.22 -29.53 -15.16
N LYS A 94 13.98 -30.03 -15.27
CA LYS A 94 13.60 -31.05 -16.28
C LYS A 94 13.69 -30.50 -17.70
N TRP A 95 13.31 -29.25 -17.92
CA TRP A 95 13.39 -28.59 -19.21
C TRP A 95 14.83 -28.19 -19.53
N GLY A 96 15.53 -27.55 -18.59
CA GLY A 96 16.93 -27.14 -18.76
C GLY A 96 17.84 -28.31 -19.16
N SER A 97 17.72 -29.45 -18.47
CA SER A 97 18.48 -30.67 -18.81
C SER A 97 18.12 -31.25 -20.18
N LYS A 98 16.85 -31.19 -20.59
CA LYS A 98 16.39 -31.65 -21.92
C LYS A 98 16.94 -30.78 -23.05
N TYR A 99 17.02 -29.46 -22.85
CA TYR A 99 17.56 -28.53 -23.84
C TYR A 99 19.09 -28.53 -23.88
N LEU A 100 19.77 -28.58 -22.71
CA LEU A 100 21.24 -28.69 -22.66
C LEU A 100 21.76 -29.93 -23.38
N ARG A 101 21.08 -31.08 -23.22
CA ARG A 101 21.46 -32.33 -23.92
C ARG A 101 21.31 -32.27 -25.44
N ARG A 102 20.59 -31.29 -25.99
CA ARG A 102 20.40 -31.11 -27.44
C ARG A 102 21.44 -30.17 -28.06
N LEU A 103 22.23 -29.48 -27.24
CA LEU A 103 23.27 -28.58 -27.73
C LEU A 103 24.54 -29.38 -28.05
N PRO A 104 25.16 -29.19 -29.24
CA PRO A 104 26.36 -29.92 -29.65
C PRO A 104 27.65 -29.36 -29.03
N PHE A 105 27.57 -28.77 -27.82
CA PHE A 105 28.70 -28.15 -27.14
C PHE A 105 29.16 -29.01 -25.96
N THR A 106 30.45 -29.35 -25.94
CA THR A 106 31.11 -29.94 -24.76
C THR A 106 31.71 -28.82 -23.92
N PHE A 107 31.20 -28.61 -22.71
CA PHE A 107 31.72 -27.60 -21.80
C PHE A 107 32.96 -28.13 -21.06
N ASN A 108 34.01 -27.30 -20.96
CA ASN A 108 35.14 -27.59 -20.07
C ASN A 108 34.73 -27.38 -18.60
N GLU A 109 35.46 -27.95 -17.64
CA GLU A 109 35.16 -27.89 -16.21
C GLU A 109 34.92 -26.47 -15.68
N ALA A 110 35.72 -25.50 -16.14
CA ALA A 110 35.55 -24.09 -15.77
C ALA A 110 34.21 -23.50 -16.24
N GLN A 111 33.79 -23.83 -17.46
CA GLN A 111 32.51 -23.37 -18.02
C GLN A 111 31.34 -24.04 -17.30
N THR A 112 31.46 -25.32 -16.96
CA THR A 112 30.45 -26.05 -16.18
C THR A 112 30.28 -25.47 -14.77
N LYS A 113 31.38 -25.06 -14.11
CA LYS A 113 31.32 -24.35 -12.81
C LYS A 113 30.56 -23.03 -12.93
N ILE A 114 30.83 -22.23 -13.97
CA ILE A 114 30.13 -20.96 -14.22
C ILE A 114 28.64 -21.19 -14.49
N LEU A 115 28.30 -22.18 -15.32
CA LEU A 115 26.90 -22.52 -15.62
C LEU A 115 26.14 -22.98 -14.37
N ASN A 116 26.77 -23.79 -13.52
CA ASN A 116 26.16 -24.21 -12.26
C ASN A 116 25.94 -23.04 -11.30
N PHE A 117 26.90 -22.10 -11.23
CA PHE A 117 26.73 -20.88 -10.45
C PHE A 117 25.56 -20.03 -10.97
N LEU A 118 25.50 -19.78 -12.28
CA LEU A 118 24.39 -19.02 -12.90
C LEU A 118 23.03 -19.70 -12.70
N ALA A 119 22.97 -21.02 -12.82
CA ALA A 119 21.75 -21.78 -12.55
C ALA A 119 21.33 -21.68 -11.08
N SER A 120 22.28 -21.71 -10.13
CA SER A 120 22.00 -21.49 -8.71
C SER A 120 21.43 -20.10 -8.45
N LEU A 121 22.05 -19.07 -9.03
CA LEU A 121 21.60 -17.68 -8.88
C LEU A 121 20.20 -17.48 -9.48
N LEU A 122 19.92 -18.08 -10.64
CA LEU A 122 18.59 -18.04 -11.25
C LEU A 122 17.55 -18.72 -10.35
N ASN A 123 17.86 -19.86 -9.74
CA ASN A 123 16.95 -20.54 -8.82
C ASN A 123 16.65 -19.67 -7.59
N GLU A 124 17.68 -19.04 -7.00
CA GLU A 124 17.51 -18.09 -5.89
C GLU A 124 16.65 -16.89 -6.29
N LEU A 125 16.89 -16.32 -7.48
CA LEU A 125 16.09 -15.22 -8.01
C LEU A 125 14.62 -15.62 -8.18
N ILE A 126 14.35 -16.80 -8.74
CA ILE A 126 12.98 -17.33 -8.89
C ILE A 126 12.31 -17.42 -7.51
N ILE A 127 13.00 -17.99 -6.52
CA ILE A 127 12.48 -18.10 -5.14
C ILE A 127 12.11 -16.72 -4.60
N VAL A 128 13.03 -15.75 -4.70
CA VAL A 128 12.80 -14.38 -4.21
C VAL A 128 11.62 -13.73 -4.93
N LEU A 129 11.50 -13.88 -6.25
CA LEU A 129 10.38 -13.31 -7.02
C LEU A 129 9.03 -13.90 -6.60
N PHE A 130 8.95 -15.22 -6.37
CA PHE A 130 7.72 -15.85 -5.88
C PHE A 130 7.35 -15.34 -4.48
N ILE A 131 8.33 -15.24 -3.58
CA ILE A 131 8.12 -14.72 -2.23
C ILE A 131 7.63 -13.27 -2.28
N LEU A 132 8.31 -12.39 -3.03
CA LEU A 132 7.91 -10.98 -3.16
C LEU A 132 6.52 -10.85 -3.80
N THR A 133 6.20 -11.68 -4.80
CA THR A 133 4.86 -11.69 -5.41
C THR A 133 3.79 -12.09 -4.39
N ALA A 134 4.04 -13.12 -3.58
CA ALA A 134 3.13 -13.55 -2.54
C ALA A 134 2.91 -12.46 -1.47
N LEU A 135 4.00 -11.86 -1.00
CA LEU A 135 3.96 -10.75 -0.04
C LEU A 135 3.22 -9.54 -0.61
N PHE A 136 3.44 -9.21 -1.87
CA PHE A 136 2.76 -8.12 -2.57
C PHE A 136 1.25 -8.31 -2.58
N TRP A 137 0.78 -9.49 -3.00
CA TRP A 137 -0.66 -9.77 -3.08
C TRP A 137 -1.33 -9.85 -1.71
N LEU A 138 -0.65 -10.43 -0.71
CA LEU A 138 -1.14 -10.45 0.67
C LEU A 138 -1.33 -9.03 1.21
N ALA A 139 -0.31 -8.18 1.09
CA ALA A 139 -0.37 -6.79 1.52
C ALA A 139 -1.49 -6.02 0.81
N ARG A 140 -1.61 -6.20 -0.52
CA ARG A 140 -2.66 -5.56 -1.34
C ARG A 140 -4.06 -5.95 -0.86
N TRP A 141 -4.30 -7.24 -0.64
CA TRP A 141 -5.62 -7.72 -0.24
C TRP A 141 -5.99 -7.24 1.17
N GLN A 142 -5.05 -7.29 2.12
CA GLN A 142 -5.34 -6.79 3.47
C GLN A 142 -5.56 -5.28 3.47
N ALA A 143 -4.67 -4.50 2.84
CA ALA A 143 -4.79 -3.04 2.78
C ALA A 143 -6.11 -2.60 2.14
N GLN A 144 -6.55 -3.28 1.08
CA GLN A 144 -7.83 -2.99 0.43
C GLN A 144 -9.02 -3.32 1.34
N ALA A 145 -8.95 -4.41 2.09
CA ALA A 145 -10.01 -4.79 3.04
C ALA A 145 -10.11 -3.76 4.17
N ASP A 146 -8.97 -3.36 4.74
CA ASP A 146 -8.90 -2.39 5.83
C ASP A 146 -9.32 -0.99 5.35
N ALA A 147 -8.93 -0.57 4.15
CA ALA A 147 -9.38 0.69 3.56
C ALA A 147 -10.91 0.72 3.34
N TRP A 148 -11.50 -0.38 2.89
CA TRP A 148 -12.97 -0.48 2.77
C TRP A 148 -13.67 -0.44 4.13
N LYS A 149 -13.09 -1.11 5.13
CA LYS A 149 -13.59 -1.10 6.50
C LYS A 149 -13.61 0.31 7.07
N ASP A 150 -12.53 1.07 6.86
CA ASP A 150 -12.39 2.45 7.32
C ASP A 150 -13.19 3.46 6.49
N ALA A 151 -13.47 3.17 5.22
CA ALA A 151 -14.24 4.06 4.37
C ALA A 151 -15.75 4.02 4.64
N VAL A 152 -16.28 2.87 5.09
CA VAL A 152 -17.72 2.68 5.30
C VAL A 152 -18.11 3.04 6.73
N ASN A 153 -19.14 3.87 6.88
CA ASN A 153 -19.50 4.45 8.17
C ASN A 153 -19.83 3.39 9.25
N GLU A 154 -20.52 2.32 8.90
CA GLU A 154 -20.92 1.28 9.86
C GLU A 154 -19.74 0.47 10.42
N THR A 155 -18.68 0.30 9.62
CA THR A 155 -17.53 -0.57 9.97
C THR A 155 -16.29 0.20 10.36
N SER A 156 -16.27 1.51 10.12
CA SER A 156 -15.05 2.31 10.25
C SER A 156 -14.71 2.59 11.71
N SER A 157 -13.43 2.40 12.03
CA SER A 157 -12.84 2.74 13.32
C SER A 157 -12.21 4.14 13.36
N LEU A 158 -12.13 4.84 12.22
CA LEU A 158 -11.53 6.17 12.17
C LEU A 158 -12.37 7.21 12.92
N PRO A 159 -11.75 8.17 13.61
CA PRO A 159 -12.49 9.12 14.42
C PRO A 159 -13.34 10.05 13.56
N VAL A 160 -14.56 10.29 14.03
CA VAL A 160 -15.46 11.30 13.47
C VAL A 160 -14.94 12.68 13.87
N VAL A 161 -14.86 13.59 12.90
CA VAL A 161 -14.29 14.92 13.13
C VAL A 161 -15.17 16.02 12.57
N THR A 162 -15.11 17.17 13.23
CA THR A 162 -15.66 18.43 12.74
C THR A 162 -14.51 19.42 12.67
N LEU A 163 -14.23 19.94 11.48
CA LEU A 163 -13.23 20.99 11.30
C LEU A 163 -13.88 22.36 11.45
N LEU A 164 -13.36 23.17 12.38
CA LEU A 164 -13.73 24.56 12.52
C LEU A 164 -12.70 25.42 11.80
N MET A 165 -13.16 26.20 10.82
CA MET A 165 -12.33 27.10 10.04
C MET A 165 -12.91 28.51 10.01
N SER A 166 -12.08 29.50 9.68
CA SER A 166 -12.53 30.89 9.50
C SER A 166 -13.60 30.97 8.41
N LYS A 167 -14.54 31.92 8.52
CA LYS A 167 -15.58 32.17 7.51
C LYS A 167 -15.03 32.52 6.12
N ASN A 168 -13.76 32.96 6.07
CA ASN A 168 -13.09 33.34 4.84
C ASN A 168 -12.40 32.14 4.17
N ALA A 169 -12.41 30.95 4.78
CA ALA A 169 -11.85 29.73 4.23
C ALA A 169 -12.71 29.18 3.06
N PRO A 170 -12.12 28.52 2.04
CA PRO A 170 -12.86 28.10 0.84
C PRO A 170 -13.97 27.06 1.08
N LEU A 171 -13.86 26.19 2.09
CA LEU A 171 -14.92 25.26 2.52
C LEU A 171 -15.79 25.83 3.66
N GLY A 172 -15.40 26.94 4.27
CA GLY A 172 -16.12 27.59 5.37
C GLY A 172 -16.92 28.81 4.94
N ARG A 173 -16.84 29.18 3.65
CA ARG A 173 -17.52 30.31 3.04
C ARG A 173 -18.84 29.86 2.43
N LYS A 174 -19.95 30.49 2.81
CA LYS A 174 -21.18 30.47 2.02
C LYS A 174 -20.93 31.31 0.76
N LEU A 175 -20.79 30.67 -0.39
CA LEU A 175 -20.62 31.39 -1.66
C LEU A 175 -21.97 31.88 -2.15
N ASP A 176 -22.22 33.19 -2.02
CA ASP A 176 -23.37 33.82 -2.67
C ASP A 176 -23.23 33.80 -4.20
N ASN A 177 -21.98 33.80 -4.71
CA ASN A 177 -21.65 33.64 -6.13
C ASN A 177 -20.42 32.69 -6.30
N PRO A 178 -20.60 31.48 -6.87
CA PRO A 178 -19.52 30.51 -7.05
C PRO A 178 -18.42 30.93 -8.04
N LEU A 179 -18.65 31.99 -8.81
CA LEU A 179 -17.68 32.53 -9.77
C LEU A 179 -16.79 33.64 -9.16
N ASP A 180 -17.13 34.14 -7.96
CA ASP A 180 -16.34 35.18 -7.29
C ASP A 180 -15.20 34.57 -6.47
N ASN A 181 -14.00 34.62 -7.05
CA ASN A 181 -12.77 34.23 -6.38
C ASN A 181 -12.56 35.14 -5.15
N PRO A 182 -12.26 34.58 -3.96
CA PRO A 182 -11.90 35.41 -2.81
C PRO A 182 -10.69 36.29 -3.16
N THR A 183 -10.68 37.54 -2.69
CA THR A 183 -9.54 38.44 -2.93
C THR A 183 -8.24 37.93 -2.31
N ASP A 184 -8.33 37.19 -1.21
CA ASP A 184 -7.17 36.70 -0.46
C ASP A 184 -6.80 35.24 -0.79
N LEU A 185 -7.61 34.55 -1.59
CA LEU A 185 -7.46 33.11 -1.89
C LEU A 185 -7.85 32.82 -3.34
N ARG A 186 -7.00 32.11 -4.08
CA ARG A 186 -7.26 31.73 -5.46
C ARG A 186 -7.64 30.25 -5.55
N ILE A 187 -8.84 29.95 -6.03
CA ILE A 187 -9.28 28.56 -6.28
C ILE A 187 -8.86 28.15 -7.70
N ILE A 188 -8.17 27.02 -7.82
CA ILE A 188 -7.80 26.38 -9.10
C ILE A 188 -8.05 24.87 -8.92
N GLY A 189 -8.88 24.27 -9.78
CA GLY A 189 -9.18 22.83 -9.67
C GLY A 189 -10.45 22.38 -10.39
N ASP A 190 -10.92 21.17 -10.05
CA ASP A 190 -12.16 20.58 -10.58
C ASP A 190 -13.39 21.25 -9.94
N ARG A 191 -14.08 22.08 -10.74
CA ARG A 191 -15.32 22.75 -10.34
C ARG A 191 -16.42 21.76 -9.94
N LYS A 192 -16.55 20.61 -10.61
CA LYS A 192 -17.61 19.63 -10.30
C LYS A 192 -17.38 19.00 -8.92
N ALA A 193 -16.13 18.74 -8.55
CA ALA A 193 -15.78 18.24 -7.23
C ALA A 193 -16.10 19.27 -6.13
N TYR A 194 -15.80 20.54 -6.41
CA TYR A 194 -16.11 21.64 -5.51
C TYR A 194 -17.62 21.81 -5.30
N ASP A 195 -18.39 21.91 -6.39
CA ASP A 195 -19.85 22.10 -6.35
C ASP A 195 -20.58 20.94 -5.65
N ARG A 196 -20.03 19.72 -5.68
CA ARG A 196 -20.59 18.57 -4.94
C ARG A 196 -20.43 18.71 -3.43
N LEU A 197 -19.32 19.30 -2.97
CA LEU A 197 -19.04 19.42 -1.54
C LEU A 197 -19.69 20.67 -0.93
N LEU A 198 -20.01 21.67 -1.76
CA LEU A 198 -20.67 22.89 -1.33
C LEU A 198 -22.10 22.60 -0.86
N GLY A 199 -22.45 23.03 0.35
CA GLY A 199 -23.71 22.72 1.02
C GLY A 199 -23.75 21.31 1.65
N GLU A 200 -22.70 20.52 1.47
CA GLU A 200 -22.53 19.16 1.97
C GLU A 200 -21.40 19.06 3.02
N GLU A 201 -20.99 20.19 3.59
CA GLU A 201 -19.81 20.29 4.47
C GLU A 201 -20.07 19.75 5.88
N LEU A 202 -21.34 19.76 6.32
CA LEU A 202 -21.74 19.33 7.65
C LEU A 202 -22.22 17.89 7.67
N THR A 203 -22.08 17.27 8.84
CA THR A 203 -22.67 15.97 9.11
C THR A 203 -24.18 16.04 8.94
N ASP A 204 -24.74 15.14 8.14
CA ASP A 204 -26.18 15.02 7.91
C ASP A 204 -26.63 13.60 8.29
N LEU A 205 -27.52 13.53 9.29
CA LEU A 205 -28.12 12.30 9.80
C LEU A 205 -29.62 12.24 9.52
N SER A 206 -30.15 13.16 8.71
CA SER A 206 -31.59 13.25 8.41
C SER A 206 -32.11 12.04 7.62
N ASP A 207 -31.30 11.46 6.74
CA ASP A 207 -31.54 10.17 6.10
C ASP A 207 -30.69 9.07 6.78
N PRO A 208 -31.31 8.18 7.58
CA PRO A 208 -30.61 7.07 8.23
C PRO A 208 -29.94 6.11 7.24
N ASN A 209 -30.36 6.09 5.97
CA ASN A 209 -29.80 5.21 4.95
C ASN A 209 -28.61 5.84 4.20
N LYS A 210 -28.40 7.15 4.38
CA LYS A 210 -27.31 7.91 3.75
C LYS A 210 -26.69 8.91 4.73
N PRO A 211 -26.26 8.47 5.93
CA PRO A 211 -25.64 9.38 6.87
C PRO A 211 -24.33 9.90 6.27
N ARG A 212 -24.17 11.21 6.28
CA ARG A 212 -22.94 11.88 5.88
C ARG A 212 -22.15 12.20 7.12
N VAL A 213 -21.00 11.56 7.30
CA VAL A 213 -20.14 11.73 8.47
C VAL A 213 -18.70 11.92 8.00
N TRP A 214 -18.03 12.97 8.46
CA TRP A 214 -16.62 13.21 8.13
C TRP A 214 -15.69 12.46 9.08
N ARG A 215 -14.70 11.76 8.52
CA ARG A 215 -13.72 10.98 9.27
C ARG A 215 -12.30 11.45 9.00
N LEU A 216 -11.46 11.37 10.03
CA LEU A 216 -10.05 11.71 9.94
C LEU A 216 -9.25 10.48 9.50
N LEU A 217 -8.64 10.58 8.32
CA LEU A 217 -7.78 9.56 7.74
C LEU A 217 -6.37 9.62 8.32
N LEU A 218 -5.80 10.81 8.38
CA LEU A 218 -4.44 11.05 8.83
C LEU A 218 -4.31 12.48 9.34
N LYS A 219 -3.48 12.68 10.36
CA LYS A 219 -3.05 13.99 10.83
C LYS A 219 -1.54 13.99 11.01
N GLY A 220 -0.84 14.94 10.41
CA GLY A 220 0.61 15.05 10.47
C GLY A 220 1.12 16.31 9.75
N ASP A 221 2.25 16.85 10.21
CA ASP A 221 2.92 18.02 9.60
C ASP A 221 2.06 19.27 9.37
N GLY A 222 1.08 19.49 10.25
CA GLY A 222 0.14 20.61 10.12
C GLY A 222 -0.94 20.39 9.05
N TYR A 223 -1.10 19.17 8.54
CA TYR A 223 -2.20 18.80 7.64
C TYR A 223 -3.16 17.82 8.33
N ALA A 224 -4.45 18.03 8.10
CA ALA A 224 -5.51 17.08 8.42
C ALA A 224 -6.14 16.56 7.12
N TYR A 225 -6.11 15.24 6.95
CA TYR A 225 -6.70 14.54 5.82
C TYR A 225 -8.03 13.96 6.27
N ILE A 226 -9.14 14.50 5.75
CA ILE A 226 -10.49 14.06 6.09
C ILE A 226 -11.25 13.62 4.85
N PHE A 227 -12.24 12.77 5.03
CA PHE A 227 -13.12 12.35 3.95
C PHE A 227 -14.54 12.08 4.47
N PRO A 228 -15.58 12.22 3.62
CA PRO A 228 -16.92 11.80 3.98
C PRO A 228 -17.00 10.27 3.90
N ALA A 229 -17.34 9.64 5.02
CA ALA A 229 -17.55 8.20 5.09
C ALA A 229 -18.69 7.78 4.16
N LEU A 230 -18.50 6.63 3.50
CA LEU A 230 -19.51 6.06 2.63
C LEU A 230 -20.65 5.47 3.47
N PRO A 231 -21.91 5.67 3.08
CA PRO A 231 -23.04 5.08 3.79
C PRO A 231 -23.07 3.56 3.65
N LYS A 232 -22.56 3.03 2.53
CA LYS A 232 -22.42 1.60 2.28
C LYS A 232 -21.25 1.32 1.35
N LYS A 233 -20.79 0.07 1.33
CA LYS A 233 -19.76 -0.41 0.39
C LYS A 233 -20.29 -0.41 -1.05
N ASP A 234 -19.87 0.56 -1.85
CA ASP A 234 -20.17 0.62 -3.28
C ASP A 234 -18.96 1.18 -4.03
N SER A 235 -18.40 0.37 -4.93
CA SER A 235 -17.20 0.72 -5.73
C SER A 235 -17.45 1.82 -6.76
N ARG A 236 -18.70 2.21 -6.99
CA ARG A 236 -19.07 3.35 -7.86
C ARG A 236 -19.02 4.68 -7.11
N LEU A 237 -19.05 4.65 -5.78
CA LEU A 237 -18.96 5.86 -4.97
C LEU A 237 -17.51 6.31 -4.89
N THR A 238 -17.30 7.60 -5.09
CA THR A 238 -15.99 8.23 -4.96
C THR A 238 -15.83 8.82 -3.58
N ILE A 239 -14.64 8.69 -3.01
CA ILE A 239 -14.30 9.24 -1.70
C ILE A 239 -13.45 10.48 -1.94
N PRO A 240 -14.02 11.69 -1.92
CA PRO A 240 -13.21 12.90 -1.99
C PRO A 240 -12.42 13.06 -0.69
N VAL A 241 -11.13 13.34 -0.80
CA VAL A 241 -10.30 13.64 0.37
C VAL A 241 -10.08 15.14 0.44
N ALA A 242 -10.48 15.75 1.55
CA ALA A 242 -10.19 17.13 1.86
C ALA A 242 -8.94 17.20 2.75
N ILE A 243 -7.95 17.97 2.30
CA ILE A 243 -6.69 18.22 2.99
C ILE A 243 -6.75 19.65 3.51
N VAL A 244 -6.69 19.79 4.83
CA VAL A 244 -6.75 21.09 5.50
C VAL A 244 -5.39 21.39 6.11
N TYR A 245 -4.80 22.51 5.73
CA TYR A 245 -3.60 23.05 6.36
C TYR A 245 -3.97 23.85 7.60
N GLU A 246 -3.44 23.46 8.76
CA GLU A 246 -3.78 23.99 10.08
C GLU A 246 -2.84 25.13 10.53
N LYS A 247 -1.84 25.54 9.74
CA LYS A 247 -0.78 26.45 10.18
C LYS A 247 -0.81 27.82 9.45
N ASP A 248 -0.47 28.89 10.17
CA ASP A 248 -0.17 30.25 9.67
C ASP A 248 -1.27 31.04 8.93
N ASN A 249 -2.52 31.05 9.42
CA ASN A 249 -3.62 31.95 8.98
C ASN A 249 -3.99 31.95 7.48
N GLY A 250 -3.22 31.28 6.62
CA GLY A 250 -3.53 30.99 5.23
C GLY A 250 -4.27 29.66 5.18
N VAL A 251 -5.59 29.73 5.02
CA VAL A 251 -6.40 28.51 4.97
C VAL A 251 -6.25 27.88 3.58
N GLN A 252 -5.32 26.94 3.47
CA GLN A 252 -5.20 26.09 2.30
C GLN A 252 -6.06 24.84 2.47
N LEU A 253 -6.98 24.69 1.53
CA LEU A 253 -7.78 23.50 1.38
C LEU A 253 -7.51 22.91 0.01
N THR A 254 -7.18 21.61 -0.02
CA THR A 254 -7.08 20.84 -1.26
C THR A 254 -8.10 19.72 -1.24
N ILE A 255 -8.93 19.62 -2.28
CA ILE A 255 -9.87 18.51 -2.47
C ILE A 255 -9.30 17.60 -3.55
N LEU A 256 -9.06 16.34 -3.22
CA LEU A 256 -8.65 15.31 -4.15
C LEU A 256 -9.87 14.49 -4.58
N ASN A 257 -10.08 14.37 -5.89
CA ASN A 257 -11.12 13.55 -6.49
C ASN A 257 -10.62 12.94 -7.80
N ALA A 258 -10.65 11.60 -7.90
CA ALA A 258 -10.24 10.86 -9.09
C ALA A 258 -11.40 10.47 -10.01
N SER A 259 -12.62 10.99 -9.79
CA SER A 259 -13.70 10.83 -10.77
C SER A 259 -13.25 11.45 -12.09
N PRO A 260 -13.21 10.73 -13.23
CA PRO A 260 -13.17 11.40 -14.51
C PRO A 260 -14.39 12.32 -14.55
N SER A 261 -14.19 13.60 -14.86
CA SER A 261 -15.31 14.49 -15.11
C SER A 261 -16.17 13.82 -16.18
N PRO A 262 -17.45 13.50 -15.91
CA PRO A 262 -18.32 13.03 -16.99
C PRO A 262 -18.27 14.13 -18.06
N GLN A 263 -17.83 13.76 -19.26
CA GLN A 263 -17.79 14.66 -20.41
C GLN A 263 -19.20 15.17 -20.70
#